data_AF-A0AAJ2J2F6-F1
#
_entry.id   AF-A0AAJ2J2F6-F1
#
_cell.length_a   1.000
_cell.length_b   1.000
_cell.length_c   1.000
_cell.angle_alpha   90.00
_cell.angle_beta   90.00
_cell.angle_gamma   90.00
#
_symmetry.space_group_name_H-M   'P 1'
#
loop_
_entity.id
_entity.type
_entity.pdbx_description
1 polymer ?
#
loop_
_entity_poly.entity_id
_entity_poly.type
_entity_poly.pdbx_seq_one_letter_code
_entity_poly.pdbx_strand_id
1 'polypeptide(L)'
;MSSSMPVSQQVTKQHKAFLRKLYLAHLMDDDRHNLLSLNKLTGMPRRTLQDAITAFEDIGIRVEFVQEGSRNNAGYYRIVTWGPISSAWVDTHLTEIADLIGVAESGETAA
;
A
#
# COMPACT_ATOMS: atom_id res chain seq x y z
N MET A 1 26.90 -30.58 -1.36
CA MET A 1 25.77 -29.78 -0.86
C MET A 1 25.84 -28.43 -1.56
N SER A 2 25.17 -28.29 -2.71
CA SER A 2 25.11 -27.00 -3.41
C SER A 2 24.07 -26.14 -2.72
N SER A 3 24.53 -25.22 -1.89
CA SER A 3 23.71 -24.12 -1.38
C SER A 3 23.43 -23.17 -2.54
N SER A 4 22.29 -23.35 -3.19
CA SER A 4 21.70 -22.35 -4.08
C SER A 4 21.32 -21.13 -3.23
N MET A 5 22.16 -20.10 -3.25
CA MET A 5 21.77 -18.77 -2.78
C MET A 5 20.49 -18.34 -3.51
N PRO A 6 19.48 -17.76 -2.83
CA PRO A 6 18.30 -17.28 -3.52
C PRO A 6 18.69 -16.14 -4.44
N VAL A 7 18.33 -16.26 -5.71
CA VAL A 7 18.46 -15.19 -6.71
C VAL A 7 17.69 -13.99 -6.17
N SER A 8 18.38 -12.90 -5.83
CA SER A 8 17.75 -11.61 -5.57
C SER A 8 17.09 -11.15 -6.87
N GLN A 9 15.84 -11.55 -7.09
CA GLN A 9 15.11 -11.27 -8.31
C GLN A 9 14.89 -9.76 -8.38
N GLN A 10 15.64 -9.08 -9.26
CA GLN A 10 15.52 -7.65 -9.43
C GLN A 10 14.13 -7.31 -9.97
N VAL A 11 13.27 -6.81 -9.09
CA VAL A 11 11.91 -6.40 -9.44
C VAL A 11 11.95 -5.14 -10.29
N THR A 12 11.28 -5.19 -11.46
CA THR A 12 11.23 -4.05 -12.39
C THR A 12 10.52 -2.85 -11.77
N LYS A 13 10.80 -1.64 -12.28
CA LYS A 13 10.12 -0.41 -11.80
C LYS A 13 8.59 -0.50 -11.93
N GLN A 14 8.10 -1.10 -13.00
CA GLN A 14 6.67 -1.30 -13.24
C GLN A 14 6.07 -2.26 -12.22
N HIS A 15 6.76 -3.37 -11.92
CA HIS A 15 6.29 -4.31 -10.91
C HIS A 15 6.31 -3.69 -9.50
N LYS A 16 7.35 -2.92 -9.13
CA LYS A 16 7.35 -2.15 -7.87
C LYS A 16 6.20 -1.14 -7.79
N ALA A 17 5.85 -0.49 -8.90
CA ALA A 17 4.71 0.42 -8.94
C ALA A 17 3.38 -0.31 -8.74
N PHE A 18 3.21 -1.49 -9.33
CA PHE A 18 2.04 -2.34 -9.12
C PHE A 18 1.93 -2.79 -7.65
N LEU A 19 3.00 -3.36 -7.09
CA LEU A 19 3.03 -3.81 -5.70
C LEU A 19 2.76 -2.68 -4.70
N ARG A 20 3.26 -1.47 -4.97
CA ARG A 20 2.96 -0.29 -4.15
C ARG A 20 1.47 0.03 -4.10
N LYS A 21 0.73 -0.15 -5.21
CA LYS A 21 -0.72 0.05 -5.21
C LYS A 21 -1.41 -0.96 -4.30
N LEU A 22 -0.99 -2.22 -4.37
CA LEU A 22 -1.56 -3.30 -3.55
C LEU A 22 -1.29 -3.07 -2.06
N TYR A 23 -0.05 -2.71 -1.72
CA TYR A 23 0.34 -2.40 -0.35
C TYR A 23 -0.48 -1.24 0.24
N LEU A 24 -0.59 -0.13 -0.50
CA LEU A 24 -1.38 1.01 -0.06
C LEU A 24 -2.87 0.68 0.05
N ALA A 25 -3.41 -0.13 -0.86
CA ALA A 25 -4.80 -0.56 -0.79
C ALA A 25 -5.06 -1.42 0.45
N HIS A 26 -4.13 -2.31 0.80
CA HIS A 26 -4.22 -3.13 2.01
C HIS A 26 -4.24 -2.26 3.27
N LEU A 27 -3.31 -1.30 3.39
CA LEU A 27 -3.27 -0.39 4.53
C LEU A 27 -4.59 0.41 4.69
N MET A 28 -5.23 0.81 3.59
CA MET A 28 -6.51 1.55 3.63
C MET A 28 -7.72 0.66 3.90
N ASP A 29 -7.61 -0.65 3.70
CA ASP A 29 -8.66 -1.63 3.98
C ASP A 29 -8.62 -2.06 5.46
N ASP A 30 -7.43 -2.06 6.06
CA ASP A 30 -7.20 -2.43 7.46
C ASP A 30 -7.47 -1.26 8.44
N ASP A 31 -7.08 -0.02 8.10
CA ASP A 31 -7.31 1.15 8.95
C ASP A 31 -7.61 2.45 8.17
N ARG A 32 -8.17 3.44 8.87
CA ARG A 32 -8.52 4.76 8.34
C ARG A 32 -7.26 5.58 8.09
N HIS A 33 -6.90 5.66 6.82
CA HIS A 33 -5.72 6.40 6.42
C HIS A 33 -5.99 7.59 5.49
N ASN A 34 -5.19 8.64 5.61
CA ASN A 34 -5.12 9.75 4.67
C ASN A 34 -3.68 9.93 4.18
N LEU A 35 -3.44 10.88 3.27
CA LEU A 35 -2.09 11.11 2.73
C LEU A 35 -1.04 11.41 3.81
N LEU A 36 -1.43 12.05 4.91
CA LEU A 36 -0.50 12.36 6.00
C LEU A 36 -0.17 11.11 6.81
N SER A 37 -1.16 10.29 7.17
CA SER A 37 -0.93 9.06 7.92
C SER A 37 -0.12 8.05 7.09
N LEU A 38 -0.43 7.90 5.80
CA LEU A 38 0.33 7.03 4.89
C LEU A 38 1.76 7.51 4.71
N ASN A 39 2.00 8.82 4.58
CA ASN A 39 3.35 9.35 4.47
C ASN A 39 4.18 9.05 5.73
N LYS A 40 3.59 9.23 6.92
CA LYS A 40 4.24 8.91 8.19
C LYS A 40 4.53 7.42 8.34
N LEU A 41 3.56 6.56 7.98
CA LEU A 41 3.66 5.12 8.14
C LEU A 41 4.66 4.49 7.15
N THR A 42 4.63 4.93 5.89
CA THR A 42 5.40 4.30 4.81
C THR A 42 6.70 5.00 4.46
N GLY A 43 6.89 6.25 4.94
CA GLY A 43 7.99 7.12 4.52
C GLY A 43 7.91 7.61 3.06
N MET A 44 6.90 7.19 2.29
CA MET A 44 6.81 7.55 0.86
C MET A 44 6.46 9.02 0.68
N PRO A 45 7.11 9.74 -0.26
CA PRO A 45 6.76 11.13 -0.56
C PRO A 45 5.28 11.28 -0.94
N ARG A 46 4.66 12.40 -0.55
CA ARG A 46 3.24 12.67 -0.84
C ARG A 46 2.88 12.50 -2.32
N ARG A 47 3.74 12.94 -3.23
CA ARG A 47 3.53 12.82 -4.68
C ARG A 47 3.43 11.35 -5.12
N THR A 48 4.30 10.48 -4.56
CA THR A 48 4.30 9.04 -4.82
C THR A 48 3.02 8.37 -4.34
N LEU A 49 2.53 8.74 -3.16
CA LEU A 49 1.25 8.25 -2.63
C LEU A 49 0.08 8.66 -3.52
N GLN A 50 0.03 9.94 -3.90
CA GLN A 50 -1.02 10.46 -4.79
C GLN A 50 -1.00 9.79 -6.17
N ASP A 51 0.17 9.63 -6.78
CA ASP A 51 0.29 8.93 -8.07
C ASP A 51 -0.19 7.48 -8.00
N ALA A 52 0.16 6.77 -6.92
CA ALA A 52 -0.27 5.40 -6.73
C ALA A 52 -1.79 5.31 -6.57
N ILE A 53 -2.38 6.13 -5.70
CA ILE A 53 -3.83 6.15 -5.40
C ILE A 53 -4.65 6.51 -6.64
N THR A 54 -4.25 7.54 -7.39
CA THR A 54 -4.92 7.92 -8.64
C THR A 54 -4.94 6.77 -9.65
N ALA A 55 -3.90 5.94 -9.65
CA ALA A 55 -3.75 4.82 -10.58
C ALA A 55 -4.35 3.49 -10.06
N PHE A 56 -5.18 3.51 -9.01
CA PHE A 56 -5.89 2.32 -8.52
C PHE A 56 -6.93 1.82 -9.53
N GLU A 57 -7.65 2.75 -10.18
CA GLU A 57 -8.68 2.39 -11.16
C GLU A 57 -8.10 1.63 -12.37
N ASP A 58 -6.85 1.92 -12.75
CA ASP A 58 -6.14 1.20 -13.82
C ASP A 58 -6.04 -0.31 -13.58
N ILE A 59 -6.09 -0.74 -12.31
CA ILE A 59 -6.03 -2.16 -11.90
C ILE A 59 -7.36 -2.65 -11.31
N GLY A 60 -8.41 -1.83 -11.40
CA GLY A 60 -9.76 -2.18 -10.96
C GLY A 60 -10.03 -2.03 -9.46
N ILE A 61 -9.08 -1.51 -8.68
CA ILE A 61 -9.33 -1.16 -7.28
C ILE A 61 -10.07 0.19 -7.26
N ARG A 62 -11.22 0.23 -6.57
CA ARG A 62 -11.94 1.49 -6.34
C ARG A 62 -11.75 1.95 -4.91
N VAL A 63 -11.35 3.21 -4.76
CA VAL A 63 -11.13 3.88 -3.49
C VAL A 63 -11.90 5.19 -3.49
N GLU A 64 -12.47 5.57 -2.35
CA GLU A 64 -13.11 6.86 -2.16
C GLU A 64 -12.50 7.59 -0.97
N PHE A 65 -12.64 8.92 -0.93
CA PHE A 65 -12.22 9.73 0.21
C PHE A 65 -13.45 10.19 0.99
N VAL A 66 -13.63 9.63 2.19
CA VAL A 66 -14.78 9.88 3.08
C VAL A 66 -14.47 11.05 4.00
N GLN A 67 -15.41 12.00 4.14
CA GLN A 67 -15.32 13.13 5.07
C GLN A 67 -16.49 13.11 6.05
N GLU A 68 -16.20 13.10 7.36
CA GLU A 68 -17.23 13.14 8.40
C GLU A 68 -17.54 14.60 8.80
N GLY A 69 -18.21 15.34 7.91
CA GLY A 69 -19.09 16.51 8.18
C GLY A 69 -18.63 17.71 9.04
N SER A 70 -17.46 17.69 9.68
CA SER A 70 -16.97 18.73 10.58
C SER A 70 -15.88 19.55 9.91
N ARG A 71 -15.80 20.85 10.26
CA ARG A 71 -14.88 21.87 9.72
C ARG A 71 -13.38 21.57 9.91
N ASN A 72 -13.04 20.43 10.49
CA ASN A 72 -11.69 19.89 10.55
C ASN A 72 -11.59 18.89 9.41
N ASN A 73 -10.85 19.20 8.34
CA ASN A 73 -10.68 18.43 7.10
C ASN A 73 -10.05 17.02 7.27
N ALA A 74 -10.47 16.25 8.27
CA ALA A 74 -10.00 14.91 8.59
C ALA A 74 -10.87 13.89 7.84
N GLY A 75 -10.58 13.69 6.56
CA GLY A 75 -11.10 12.55 5.80
C GLY A 75 -10.11 11.38 5.77
N TYR A 76 -10.59 10.24 5.28
CA TYR A 76 -9.80 9.02 5.09
C TYR A 76 -10.19 8.31 3.78
N TYR A 77 -9.25 7.53 3.24
CA TYR A 77 -9.49 6.66 2.11
C TYR A 77 -10.18 5.39 2.57
N ARG A 78 -11.17 4.94 1.80
CA ARG A 78 -11.87 3.67 2.00
C ARG A 78 -11.86 2.87 0.70
N ILE A 79 -11.42 1.61 0.77
CA ILE A 79 -11.55 0.68 -0.35
C ILE A 79 -13.03 0.33 -0.52
N VAL A 80 -13.56 0.59 -1.71
CA VAL A 80 -14.94 0.23 -2.08
C VAL A 80 -14.98 -1.18 -2.66
N THR A 81 -13.96 -1.53 -3.45
CA THR A 81 -13.77 -2.89 -3.96
C THR A 81 -12.34 -3.07 -4.44
N TRP A 82 -11.80 -4.27 -4.23
CA TRP A 82 -10.55 -4.71 -4.81
C TRP A 82 -10.66 -5.09 -6.30
N GLY A 83 -11.89 -5.17 -6.83
CA GLY A 83 -12.14 -5.55 -8.22
C GLY A 83 -11.54 -6.91 -8.56
N PRO A 84 -10.67 -7.00 -9.58
CA PRO A 84 -10.06 -8.27 -10.00
C PRO A 84 -8.88 -8.71 -9.11
N ILE A 85 -8.44 -7.88 -8.15
CA ILE A 85 -7.30 -8.16 -7.30
C ILE A 85 -7.74 -8.97 -6.07
N SER A 86 -6.95 -9.98 -5.69
CA SER A 86 -7.18 -10.73 -4.45
C SER A 86 -6.56 -10.02 -3.26
N SER A 87 -7.39 -9.48 -2.36
CA SER A 87 -6.92 -8.88 -1.09
C SER A 87 -6.24 -9.90 -0.18
N ALA A 88 -6.76 -11.13 -0.12
CA ALA A 88 -6.18 -12.23 0.66
C ALA A 88 -4.76 -12.60 0.22
N TRP A 89 -4.47 -12.52 -1.09
CA TRP A 89 -3.12 -12.72 -1.58
C TRP A 89 -2.18 -11.62 -1.07
N VAL A 90 -2.62 -10.36 -1.07
CA VAL A 90 -1.82 -9.23 -0.57
C VAL A 90 -1.52 -9.37 0.91
N ASP A 91 -2.53 -9.73 1.71
CA ASP A 91 -2.39 -9.99 3.15
C ASP A 91 -1.32 -11.07 3.43
N THR A 92 -1.34 -12.17 2.68
CA THR A 92 -0.37 -13.27 2.83
C THR A 92 1.07 -12.86 2.47
N HIS A 93 1.26 -11.86 1.61
CA HIS A 93 2.59 -11.46 1.09
C HIS A 93 3.00 -10.05 1.52
N LEU A 94 2.35 -9.47 2.54
CA LEU A 94 2.47 -8.05 2.88
C LEU A 94 3.92 -7.64 3.18
N THR A 95 4.61 -8.41 4.02
CA THR A 95 6.02 -8.17 4.39
C THR A 95 6.96 -8.26 3.18
N GLU A 96 6.79 -9.28 2.32
CA GLU A 96 7.59 -9.41 1.09
C GLU A 96 7.38 -8.21 0.17
N ILE A 97 6.13 -7.77 0.02
CA ILE A 97 5.80 -6.59 -0.79
C ILE A 97 6.49 -5.34 -0.23
N ALA A 98 6.45 -5.14 1.10
CA ALA A 98 7.08 -4.00 1.77
C ALA A 98 8.59 -3.95 1.49
N ASP A 99 9.28 -5.07 1.64
CA ASP A 99 10.72 -5.21 1.35
C ASP A 99 11.03 -4.88 -0.11
N LEU A 100 10.25 -5.42 -1.05
CA LEU A 100 10.47 -5.21 -2.49
C LEU A 100 10.29 -3.74 -2.90
N ILE A 101 9.38 -3.01 -2.27
CA ILE A 101 9.13 -1.59 -2.55
C ILE A 101 9.94 -0.63 -1.67
N GLY A 102 10.69 -1.15 -0.69
CA GLY A 102 11.58 -0.39 0.19
C GLY A 102 10.86 0.37 1.31
N VAL A 103 9.74 -0.17 1.81
CA VAL A 103 9.10 0.31 3.04
C VAL A 103 9.72 -0.49 4.18
N ALA A 104 10.40 0.19 5.10
CA ALA A 104 10.85 -0.47 6.32
C ALA A 104 9.62 -0.81 7.16
N GLU A 105 9.53 -2.06 7.63
CA GLU A 105 8.63 -2.43 8.73
C GLU A 105 8.85 -1.41 9.85
N SER A 106 7.85 -0.58 10.13
CA SER A 106 7.86 0.21 11.37
C SER A 106 7.71 -0.82 12.46
N GLY A 107 8.85 -1.25 13.01
CA GLY A 107 8.94 -2.28 14.01
C GLY A 107 7.84 -2.12 15.04
N GLU A 108 7.11 -3.20 15.24
CA GLU A 108 6.45 -3.59 16.46
C GLU A 108 6.60 -2.55 17.59
N THR A 109 5.57 -1.72 17.74
CA THR A 109 5.31 -1.02 19.00
C THR A 109 4.03 -1.67 19.52
N ALA A 110 4.14 -2.81 20.22
CA ALA A 110 4.41 -2.91 21.65
C ALA A 110 3.25 -2.36 22.52
N ALA A 111 2.35 -3.29 22.92
CA ALA A 111 1.70 -3.45 24.23
C ALA A 111 0.30 -4.06 24.09
#